data_AF-A0A7S2SNJ5-F1
#
_entry.id   AF-A0A7S2SNJ5-F1
#
_cell.length_a   1.000
_cell.length_b   1.000
_cell.length_c   1.000
_cell.angle_alpha   90.00
_cell.angle_beta   90.00
_cell.angle_gamma   90.00
#
_symmetry.space_group_name_H-M   'P 1'
#
loop_
_entity.id
_entity.type
_entity.pdbx_description
1 polymer ?
#
loop_
_entity_poly.entity_id
_entity_poly.type
_entity_poly.pdbx_seq_one_letter_code
_entity_poly.pdbx_strand_id
1 'polypeptide(L)'
;EYHHNWIIDNLPAASVIDTEEYVTTSYSRGFPVGYVDSNKNHYLYNHVNIIVKYNEVSPGANRVVGFYVEPFSVKHQFIGGETWNGEDSFPPPLGTCDKTVAMDLESINEAQKVSSGKVIFTYDVMWRPSEIHWASRWDIYLSMDNAIPDKVHWFSIINSVLIVVFLTGMIGMILLRNVHRDINRYNRVLTDEEKQEEREESGWKLVHTDVFRPP
;
A
#
# COMPACT_ATOMS: atom_id res chain seq x y z
N GLU A 1 12.57 7.54 6.60
CA GLU A 1 11.67 8.67 6.36
C GLU A 1 10.40 8.43 7.17
N TYR A 2 10.02 9.37 8.03
CA TYR A 2 8.88 9.21 8.93
C TYR A 2 7.69 10.00 8.39
N HIS A 3 6.50 9.39 8.43
CA HIS A 3 5.25 9.95 7.95
C HIS A 3 4.18 9.90 9.04
N HIS A 4 3.29 10.88 9.03
CA HIS A 4 2.07 10.89 9.82
C HIS A 4 0.96 10.20 9.03
N ASN A 5 0.39 9.13 9.60
CA ASN A 5 -0.68 8.37 8.99
C ASN A 5 -2.00 8.72 9.68
N TRP A 6 -2.81 9.58 9.05
CA TRP A 6 -4.13 9.94 9.57
C TRP A 6 -5.23 9.31 8.71
N ILE A 7 -6.38 9.07 9.33
CA ILE A 7 -7.53 8.43 8.69
C ILE A 7 -8.81 9.17 9.10
N ILE A 8 -9.65 9.47 8.13
CA ILE A 8 -11.00 10.01 8.32
C ILE A 8 -11.95 9.21 7.44
N ASP A 9 -13.04 8.67 8.02
CA ASP A 9 -14.06 7.88 7.29
C ASP A 9 -13.47 6.77 6.40
N ASN A 10 -12.46 6.07 6.94
CA ASN A 10 -11.65 5.05 6.27
C ASN A 10 -10.80 5.54 5.08
N LEU A 11 -10.76 6.84 4.80
CA LEU A 11 -9.85 7.43 3.81
C LEU A 11 -8.53 7.81 4.48
N PRO A 12 -7.37 7.45 3.89
CA PRO A 12 -6.08 7.91 4.37
C PRO A 12 -5.88 9.40 4.05
N ALA A 13 -5.02 10.08 4.82
CA ALA A 13 -4.58 11.42 4.51
C ALA A 13 -3.78 11.44 3.20
N ALA A 14 -4.20 12.29 2.26
CA ALA A 14 -3.40 12.65 1.09
C ALA A 14 -2.64 13.95 1.37
N SER A 15 -1.30 13.94 1.29
CA SER A 15 -0.52 15.17 1.44
C SER A 15 -0.59 16.02 0.17
N VAL A 16 -0.90 17.30 0.33
CA VAL A 16 -0.78 18.31 -0.73
C VAL A 16 0.41 19.19 -0.40
N ILE A 17 1.37 19.29 -1.33
CA ILE A 17 2.52 20.18 -1.22
C ILE A 17 2.48 21.04 -2.48
N ASP A 18 2.09 22.29 -2.33
CA ASP A 18 2.18 23.27 -3.41
C ASP A 18 3.62 23.78 -3.45
N THR A 19 4.34 23.50 -4.54
CA THR A 19 5.69 24.02 -4.76
C THR A 19 5.63 24.88 -6.02
N GLU A 20 6.27 26.05 -6.04
CA GLU A 20 6.13 27.07 -7.11
C GLU A 20 6.31 26.57 -8.56
N GLU A 21 6.95 25.41 -8.78
CA GLU A 21 7.11 24.83 -10.12
C GLU A 21 6.19 23.63 -10.40
N TYR A 22 5.64 22.96 -9.38
CA TYR A 22 4.77 21.80 -9.53
C TYR A 22 3.84 21.66 -8.32
N VAL A 23 2.54 21.46 -8.56
CA VAL A 23 1.64 20.85 -7.56
C VAL A 23 2.05 19.38 -7.42
N THR A 24 3.21 19.12 -6.83
CA THR A 24 3.68 17.77 -6.54
C THR A 24 2.91 17.26 -5.35
N THR A 25 1.74 16.72 -5.64
CA THR A 25 0.96 16.04 -4.63
C THR A 25 1.63 14.68 -4.38
N SER A 26 2.48 14.61 -3.36
CA SER A 26 3.19 13.38 -2.96
C SER A 26 2.27 12.56 -2.05
N TYR A 27 1.76 11.43 -2.56
CA TYR A 27 0.69 10.66 -1.92
C TYR A 27 1.18 9.37 -1.23
N SER A 28 2.34 9.40 -0.58
CA SER A 28 2.79 8.26 0.21
C SER A 28 2.10 8.23 1.57
N ARG A 29 0.92 7.58 1.63
CA ARG A 29 0.23 7.13 2.87
C ARG A 29 0.27 8.12 4.04
N GLY A 30 0.01 9.39 3.81
CA GLY A 30 0.11 10.43 4.84
C GLY A 30 0.92 11.63 4.37
N PHE A 31 1.47 12.36 5.32
CA PHE A 31 2.36 13.50 5.07
C PHE A 31 3.67 13.33 5.85
N PRO A 32 4.80 13.83 5.33
CA PRO A 32 6.09 13.72 6.00
C PRO A 32 6.06 14.46 7.35
N VAL A 33 6.86 13.98 8.32
CA VAL A 33 7.01 14.67 9.62
C VAL A 33 7.73 16.02 9.45
N GLY A 34 8.60 16.14 8.45
CA GLY A 34 9.41 17.32 8.21
C GLY A 34 10.20 17.21 6.91
N TYR A 35 11.05 18.18 6.65
CA TYR A 35 11.92 18.18 5.47
C TYR A 35 13.34 18.63 5.83
N VAL A 36 14.27 18.40 4.91
CA VAL A 36 15.67 18.81 5.03
C VAL A 36 15.99 19.75 3.89
N ASP A 37 16.47 20.94 4.21
CA ASP A 37 16.92 21.93 3.22
C ASP A 37 18.29 21.55 2.63
N SER A 38 18.65 22.15 1.50
CA SER A 38 19.95 22.03 0.81
C SER A 38 21.15 22.22 1.74
N ASN A 39 20.99 23.06 2.79
CA ASN A 39 22.01 23.30 3.81
C ASN A 39 22.08 22.24 4.92
N LYS A 40 21.39 21.10 4.76
CA LYS A 40 21.24 20.03 5.77
C LYS A 40 20.60 20.50 7.08
N ASN A 41 19.82 21.58 7.03
CA ASN A 41 19.00 22.02 8.15
C ASN A 41 17.70 21.21 8.17
N HIS A 42 17.32 20.71 9.35
CA HIS A 42 16.11 19.95 9.54
C HIS A 42 14.97 20.87 9.97
N TYR A 43 13.81 20.73 9.33
CA TYR A 43 12.58 21.46 9.63
C TYR A 43 11.45 20.50 9.93
N LEU A 44 10.55 20.91 10.82
CA LEU A 44 9.41 20.11 11.28
C LEU A 44 8.12 20.72 10.76
N TYR A 45 7.21 19.88 10.25
CA TYR A 45 5.84 20.30 9.95
C TYR A 45 5.03 20.28 11.25
N ASN A 46 4.65 21.47 11.71
CA ASN A 46 3.97 21.65 12.98
C ASN A 46 2.63 22.38 12.86
N HIS A 47 2.31 22.91 11.68
CA HIS A 47 0.96 23.34 11.34
C HIS A 47 0.42 22.44 10.22
N VAL A 48 -0.87 22.09 10.27
CA VAL A 48 -1.52 21.27 9.24
C VAL A 48 -2.90 21.80 8.87
N ASN A 49 -3.08 22.05 7.58
CA ASN A 49 -4.37 22.34 6.98
C ASN A 49 -5.10 21.03 6.67
N ILE A 50 -6.12 20.71 7.46
CA ILE A 50 -6.99 19.54 7.28
C ILE A 50 -8.12 19.92 6.33
N ILE A 51 -8.08 19.41 5.10
CA ILE A 51 -9.08 19.69 4.08
C ILE A 51 -9.97 18.46 3.88
N VAL A 52 -11.21 18.56 4.35
CA VAL A 52 -12.23 17.52 4.18
C VAL A 52 -13.15 17.90 3.03
N LYS A 53 -13.12 17.08 1.97
CA LYS A 53 -14.05 17.22 0.85
C LYS A 53 -15.31 16.42 1.12
N TYR A 54 -16.47 17.05 0.93
CA TYR A 54 -17.76 16.42 1.15
C TYR A 54 -18.73 16.68 0.00
N ASN A 55 -19.72 15.79 -0.11
CA ASN A 55 -20.86 15.96 -0.99
C ASN A 55 -22.15 15.92 -0.18
N GLU A 56 -23.08 16.78 -0.55
CA GLU A 56 -24.43 16.75 0.00
C GLU A 56 -25.27 15.70 -0.76
N VAL A 57 -25.82 14.73 -0.03
CA VAL A 57 -26.66 13.65 -0.59
C VAL A 57 -28.14 13.99 -0.46
N SER A 58 -28.50 14.64 0.64
CA SER A 58 -29.81 15.22 0.90
C SER A 58 -29.62 16.42 1.82
N PRO A 59 -30.61 17.32 1.95
CA PRO A 59 -30.50 18.50 2.82
C PRO A 59 -30.02 18.13 4.23
N GLY A 60 -28.83 18.59 4.60
CA GLY A 60 -28.22 18.32 5.92
C GLY A 60 -27.55 16.94 6.08
N ALA A 61 -27.48 16.11 5.04
CA ALA A 61 -26.77 14.84 5.03
C ALA A 61 -25.57 14.89 4.09
N ASN A 62 -24.38 15.04 4.68
CA ASN A 62 -23.12 15.13 3.97
C ASN A 62 -22.35 13.80 4.05
N ARG A 63 -21.66 13.45 2.96
CA ARG A 63 -20.73 12.32 2.91
C ARG A 63 -19.33 12.80 2.60
N VAL A 64 -18.34 12.24 3.30
CA VAL A 64 -16.93 12.52 3.03
C VAL A 64 -16.48 11.77 1.79
N VAL A 65 -15.90 12.52 0.85
CA VAL A 65 -15.43 11.99 -0.45
C VAL A 65 -13.94 12.24 -0.68
N GLY A 66 -13.27 12.98 0.21
CA GLY A 66 -11.84 13.18 0.15
C GLY A 66 -11.28 13.75 1.44
N PHE A 67 -10.05 13.38 1.72
CA PHE A 67 -9.31 13.82 2.89
C PHE A 67 -7.88 14.17 2.48
N TYR A 68 -7.56 15.46 2.60
CA TYR A 68 -6.27 16.02 2.23
C TYR A 68 -5.67 16.74 3.44
N VAL A 69 -4.35 16.73 3.51
CA VAL A 69 -3.57 17.43 4.52
C VAL A 69 -2.51 18.25 3.81
N GLU A 70 -2.41 19.51 4.14
CA GLU A 70 -1.38 20.39 3.64
C GLU A 70 -0.49 20.81 4.83
N PRO A 71 0.75 20.28 4.89
CA PRO A 71 1.63 20.48 6.03
C PRO A 71 2.47 21.75 5.87
N PHE A 72 2.59 22.52 6.95
CA PHE A 72 3.38 23.75 7.02
C PHE A 72 4.36 23.74 8.17
N SER A 73 5.54 24.33 7.94
CA SER A 73 6.56 24.51 8.97
C SER A 73 6.54 25.96 9.40
N VAL A 74 6.18 26.21 10.66
CA VAL A 74 5.89 27.55 11.16
C VAL A 74 6.53 27.74 12.52
N LYS A 75 7.43 28.72 12.63
CA LYS A 75 7.98 29.11 13.92
C LYS A 75 6.95 29.94 14.67
N HIS A 76 6.11 29.26 15.44
CA HIS A 76 5.03 29.90 16.18
C HIS A 76 5.54 30.88 17.23
N GLN A 77 4.91 32.06 17.26
CA GLN A 77 5.15 33.10 18.26
C GLN A 77 3.82 33.51 18.89
N PHE A 78 3.81 33.64 20.20
CA PHE A 78 2.68 34.19 20.95
C PHE A 78 2.66 35.72 20.83
N ILE A 79 1.45 36.28 20.84
CA ILE A 79 1.28 37.73 20.88
C ILE A 79 1.94 38.25 22.17
N GLY A 80 2.75 39.30 22.05
CA GLY A 80 3.46 39.88 23.19
C GLY A 80 4.71 39.12 23.65
N GLY A 81 5.13 38.07 22.94
CA GLY A 81 6.35 37.31 23.28
C GLY A 81 6.21 36.44 24.52
N GLU A 82 4.99 36.15 24.94
CA GLU A 82 4.70 35.25 26.05
C GLU A 82 5.19 33.82 25.76
N THR A 83 5.41 33.05 26.81
CA THR A 83 5.80 31.64 26.71
C THR A 83 4.77 30.77 27.38
N TRP A 84 4.33 29.72 26.70
CA TRP A 84 3.38 28.75 27.26
C TRP A 84 4.11 27.51 27.78
N ASN A 85 3.85 27.16 29.03
CA ASN A 85 4.47 25.99 29.67
C ASN A 85 3.77 24.67 29.28
N GLY A 86 2.60 24.70 28.65
CA GLY A 86 1.82 23.51 28.28
C GLY A 86 0.90 22.99 29.38
N GLU A 87 0.84 23.65 30.55
CA GLU A 87 0.01 23.22 31.68
C GLU A 87 -1.34 23.94 31.70
N ASP A 88 -1.40 25.17 31.20
CA ASP A 88 -2.62 25.95 31.16
C ASP A 88 -3.59 25.42 30.10
N SER A 89 -4.87 25.26 30.46
CA SER A 89 -5.92 24.77 29.56
C SER A 89 -6.22 25.74 28.40
N PHE A 90 -5.82 27.00 28.54
CA PHE A 90 -5.98 28.03 27.51
C PHE A 90 -4.62 28.64 27.20
N PRO A 91 -3.98 28.26 26.08
CA PRO A 91 -2.73 28.87 25.66
C PRO A 91 -2.95 30.36 25.31
N PRO A 92 -1.92 31.21 25.49
CA PRO A 92 -1.95 32.58 24.98
C PRO A 92 -2.24 32.60 23.48
N PRO A 93 -2.82 33.70 22.96
CA PRO A 93 -3.09 33.81 21.53
C PRO A 93 -1.79 33.80 20.73
N LEU A 94 -1.79 33.06 19.62
CA LEU A 94 -0.68 33.03 18.68
C LEU A 94 -0.77 34.23 17.73
N GLY A 95 0.34 34.91 17.49
CA GLY A 95 0.44 35.98 16.48
C GLY A 95 0.74 35.47 15.08
N THR A 96 1.10 34.19 14.97
CA THR A 96 1.50 33.49 13.73
C THR A 96 0.41 32.56 13.20
N CYS A 97 -0.71 32.45 13.91
CA CYS A 97 -1.83 31.61 13.53
C CYS A 97 -3.11 32.36 13.90
N ASP A 98 -3.80 32.89 12.89
CA ASP A 98 -5.12 33.49 13.08
C ASP A 98 -6.16 32.37 13.21
N LYS A 99 -7.22 32.59 13.99
CA LYS A 99 -8.35 31.66 14.10
C LYS A 99 -9.38 31.85 12.97
N THR A 100 -9.31 32.96 12.25
CA THR A 100 -10.32 33.36 11.26
C THR A 100 -9.98 32.96 9.84
N VAL A 101 -8.70 32.82 9.53
CA VAL A 101 -8.19 32.51 8.18
C VAL A 101 -7.27 31.31 8.29
N ALA A 102 -7.46 30.34 7.40
CA ALA A 102 -6.59 29.17 7.30
C ALA A 102 -5.19 29.60 6.87
N MET A 103 -4.18 28.90 7.37
CA MET A 103 -2.80 29.21 7.02
C MET A 103 -2.51 29.03 5.54
N ASP A 104 -1.69 29.92 5.00
CA ASP A 104 -1.20 29.86 3.62
C ASP A 104 0.33 30.02 3.60
N LEU A 105 0.99 29.50 2.57
CA LEU A 105 2.45 29.52 2.44
C LEU A 105 3.01 30.96 2.51
N GLU A 106 2.32 31.92 1.90
CA GLU A 106 2.70 33.34 1.90
C GLU A 106 2.64 33.99 3.29
N SER A 107 1.84 33.43 4.20
CA SER A 107 1.69 33.95 5.57
C SER A 107 2.84 33.53 6.51
N ILE A 108 3.71 32.63 6.06
CA ILE A 108 4.77 32.03 6.88
C ILE A 108 6.05 32.86 6.78
N ASN A 109 6.36 33.56 7.87
CA ASN A 109 7.58 34.37 7.95
C ASN A 109 8.86 33.54 8.17
N GLU A 110 8.80 32.50 9.01
CA GLU A 110 9.96 31.70 9.38
C GLU A 110 9.54 30.24 9.62
N ALA A 111 10.30 29.30 9.05
CA ALA A 111 10.06 27.87 9.24
C ALA A 111 10.56 27.36 10.60
N GLN A 112 9.90 26.34 11.14
CA GLN A 112 10.27 25.73 12.41
C GLN A 112 11.48 24.80 12.23
N LYS A 113 12.67 25.34 12.50
CA LYS A 113 13.91 24.54 12.56
C LYS A 113 13.86 23.57 13.75
N VAL A 114 14.34 22.35 13.56
CA VAL A 114 14.46 21.35 14.62
C VAL A 114 15.55 21.77 15.60
N SER A 115 15.18 21.93 16.87
CA SER A 115 16.06 22.23 17.98
C SER A 115 15.56 21.55 19.26
N SER A 116 16.40 21.49 20.30
CA SER A 116 15.98 20.95 21.60
C SER A 116 15.01 21.94 22.27
N GLY A 117 13.78 21.52 22.52
CA GLY A 117 12.77 22.38 23.13
C GLY A 117 11.35 21.87 22.95
N LYS A 118 10.39 22.72 23.32
CA LYS A 118 8.96 22.50 23.10
C LYS A 118 8.59 22.97 21.69
N VAL A 119 7.72 22.22 21.02
CA VAL A 119 7.15 22.58 19.72
C VAL A 119 5.65 22.76 19.89
N ILE A 120 5.13 23.84 19.32
CA ILE A 120 3.69 24.11 19.27
C ILE A 120 3.15 23.49 17.99
N PHE A 121 2.12 22.67 18.11
CA PHE A 121 1.38 22.11 16.99
C PHE A 121 0.04 22.82 16.85
N THR A 122 -0.31 23.17 15.62
CA THR A 122 -1.60 23.80 15.29
C THR A 122 -2.20 23.12 14.07
N TYR A 123 -3.51 23.30 13.89
CA TYR A 123 -4.20 22.74 12.75
C TYR A 123 -5.41 23.61 12.39
N ASP A 124 -5.72 23.68 11.11
CA ASP A 124 -6.95 24.28 10.60
C ASP A 124 -7.83 23.19 9.99
N VAL A 125 -9.14 23.34 10.11
CA VAL A 125 -10.11 22.39 9.52
C VAL A 125 -10.98 23.11 8.51
N MET A 126 -10.87 22.70 7.25
CA MET A 126 -11.60 23.26 6.13
C MET A 126 -12.53 22.21 5.54
N TRP A 127 -13.80 22.58 5.39
CA TRP A 127 -14.79 21.77 4.70
C TRP A 127 -15.04 22.35 3.32
N ARG A 128 -14.79 21.57 2.27
CA ARG A 128 -14.98 22.02 0.88
C ARG A 128 -15.99 21.12 0.16
N PRO A 129 -17.03 21.66 -0.49
CA PRO A 129 -17.89 20.86 -1.35
C PRO A 129 -17.09 20.31 -2.53
N SER A 130 -17.47 19.15 -3.03
CA SER A 130 -16.77 18.47 -4.13
C SER A 130 -17.75 17.85 -5.12
N GLU A 131 -17.30 17.66 -6.35
CA GLU A 131 -18.04 16.94 -7.41
C GLU A 131 -17.63 15.46 -7.50
N ILE A 132 -16.66 15.03 -6.68
CA ILE A 132 -16.18 13.64 -6.64
C ILE A 132 -17.32 12.72 -6.20
N HIS A 133 -17.70 11.76 -7.02
CA HIS A 133 -18.75 10.82 -6.65
C HIS A 133 -18.27 9.89 -5.51
N TRP A 134 -19.13 9.58 -4.55
CA TRP A 134 -18.77 8.73 -3.40
C TRP A 134 -18.22 7.36 -3.84
N ALA A 135 -18.74 6.78 -4.92
CA ALA A 135 -18.29 5.48 -5.43
C ALA A 135 -16.84 5.51 -5.96
N SER A 136 -16.37 6.66 -6.46
CA SER A 136 -15.02 6.83 -7.01
C SER A 136 -14.05 7.51 -6.04
N ARG A 137 -14.44 7.69 -4.77
CA ARG A 137 -13.62 8.43 -3.78
C ARG A 137 -12.25 7.79 -3.49
N TRP A 138 -12.13 6.47 -3.73
CA TRP A 138 -10.87 5.73 -3.59
C TRP A 138 -9.95 5.84 -4.81
N ASP A 139 -10.47 6.23 -5.97
CA ASP A 139 -9.73 6.24 -7.24
C ASP A 139 -8.51 7.17 -7.18
N ILE A 140 -8.66 8.31 -6.49
CA ILE A 140 -7.58 9.25 -6.21
C ILE A 140 -6.45 8.51 -5.47
N TYR A 141 -6.73 7.87 -4.34
CA TYR A 141 -5.72 7.19 -3.53
C TYR A 141 -5.07 5.97 -4.21
N LEU A 142 -5.78 5.30 -5.12
CA LEU A 142 -5.29 4.10 -5.81
C LEU A 142 -4.50 4.42 -7.08
N SER A 143 -4.89 5.45 -7.82
CA SER A 143 -4.18 5.85 -9.05
C SER A 143 -2.78 6.40 -8.79
N MET A 144 -2.52 6.85 -7.57
CA MET A 144 -1.29 7.53 -7.14
C MET A 144 -0.17 6.60 -6.66
N ASP A 145 -0.48 5.34 -6.33
CA ASP A 145 0.52 4.33 -5.93
C ASP A 145 1.48 3.99 -7.10
N ASN A 146 1.10 4.33 -8.33
CA ASN A 146 1.92 4.20 -9.54
C ASN A 146 2.99 5.30 -9.69
N ALA A 147 3.07 6.27 -8.78
CA ALA A 147 4.10 7.31 -8.78
C ALA A 147 5.47 6.81 -8.29
N ILE A 148 5.52 5.63 -7.67
CA ILE A 148 6.76 4.87 -7.49
C ILE A 148 7.00 4.15 -8.81
N PRO A 149 8.11 4.40 -9.53
CA PRO A 149 8.32 3.76 -10.82
C PRO A 149 8.26 2.24 -10.63
N ASP A 150 7.39 1.56 -11.38
CA ASP A 150 7.14 0.10 -11.46
C ASP A 150 8.38 -0.80 -11.62
N LYS A 151 9.57 -0.19 -11.62
CA LYS A 151 10.87 -0.80 -11.84
C LYS A 151 11.26 -1.88 -10.83
N VAL A 152 10.55 -2.03 -9.69
CA VAL A 152 10.98 -2.96 -8.63
C VAL A 152 10.17 -4.28 -8.62
N HIS A 153 8.90 -4.30 -9.06
CA HIS A 153 8.08 -5.53 -8.98
C HIS A 153 8.31 -6.52 -10.11
N TRP A 154 8.69 -6.05 -11.31
CA TRP A 154 8.85 -6.94 -12.46
C TRP A 154 10.00 -7.94 -12.29
N PHE A 155 11.05 -7.60 -11.52
CA PHE A 155 12.14 -8.53 -11.20
C PHE A 155 11.65 -9.75 -10.40
N SER A 156 10.79 -9.53 -9.40
CA SER A 156 10.19 -10.61 -8.61
C SER A 156 9.21 -11.45 -9.44
N ILE A 157 8.46 -10.82 -10.36
CA ILE A 157 7.57 -11.52 -11.29
C ILE A 157 8.39 -12.44 -12.20
N ILE A 158 9.44 -11.93 -12.86
CA ILE A 158 10.33 -12.74 -13.70
C ILE A 158 10.93 -13.88 -12.89
N ASN A 159 11.44 -13.61 -11.69
CA ASN A 159 12.05 -14.63 -10.84
C ASN A 159 11.04 -15.75 -10.51
N SER A 160 9.80 -15.40 -10.17
CA SER A 160 8.76 -16.39 -9.90
C SER A 160 8.39 -17.21 -11.14
N VAL A 161 8.30 -16.57 -12.31
CA VAL A 161 7.98 -17.23 -13.58
C VAL A 161 9.09 -18.22 -13.96
N LEU A 162 10.37 -17.84 -13.80
CA LEU A 162 11.50 -18.73 -14.09
C LEU A 162 11.47 -20.00 -13.22
N ILE A 163 11.17 -19.86 -11.92
CA ILE A 163 11.05 -21.02 -11.00
C ILE A 163 9.92 -21.94 -11.45
N VAL A 164 8.75 -21.40 -11.82
CA VAL A 164 7.60 -22.19 -12.28
C VAL A 164 7.91 -22.93 -13.58
N VAL A 165 8.53 -22.27 -14.56
CA VAL A 165 8.94 -22.90 -15.84
C VAL A 165 9.96 -24.02 -15.60
N PHE A 166 10.91 -23.81 -14.69
CA PHE A 166 11.91 -24.83 -14.36
C PHE A 166 11.28 -26.05 -13.69
N LEU A 167 10.41 -25.85 -12.69
CA LEU A 167 9.73 -26.93 -11.98
C LEU A 167 8.80 -27.73 -12.91
N THR A 168 8.04 -27.04 -13.77
CA THR A 168 7.17 -27.69 -14.75
C THR A 168 7.97 -28.47 -15.80
N GLY A 169 9.11 -27.94 -16.27
CA GLY A 169 10.02 -28.65 -17.16
C GLY A 169 10.61 -29.91 -16.52
N MET A 170 11.03 -29.84 -15.25
CA MET A 170 11.55 -30.99 -14.51
C MET A 170 10.48 -32.09 -14.35
N ILE A 171 9.26 -31.72 -13.93
CA ILE A 171 8.14 -32.66 -13.82
C ILE A 171 7.81 -33.26 -15.18
N GLY A 172 7.78 -32.44 -16.24
CA GLY A 172 7.55 -32.88 -17.61
C GLY A 172 8.60 -33.90 -18.08
N MET A 173 9.89 -33.68 -17.81
CA MET A 173 10.95 -34.63 -18.14
C MET A 173 10.79 -35.95 -17.38
N ILE A 174 10.43 -35.91 -16.09
CA ILE A 174 10.18 -37.11 -15.29
C ILE A 174 9.00 -37.90 -15.86
N LEU A 175 7.88 -37.22 -16.18
CA LEU A 175 6.71 -37.85 -16.77
C LEU A 175 7.02 -38.46 -18.13
N LEU A 176 7.67 -37.71 -19.03
CA LEU A 176 8.06 -38.20 -20.35
C LEU A 176 9.00 -39.40 -20.25
N ARG A 177 9.96 -39.37 -19.33
CA ARG A 177 10.89 -40.49 -19.10
C ARG A 177 10.15 -41.74 -18.62
N ASN A 178 9.19 -41.59 -17.70
CA ASN A 178 8.39 -42.70 -17.20
C ASN A 178 7.45 -43.26 -18.28
N VAL A 179 6.72 -42.38 -18.98
CA VAL A 179 5.81 -42.78 -20.07
C VAL A 179 6.57 -43.47 -21.18
N HIS A 180 7.73 -42.94 -21.59
CA HIS A 180 8.55 -43.56 -22.63
C HIS A 180 9.09 -44.94 -22.18
N ARG A 181 9.49 -45.07 -20.91
CA ARG A 181 9.90 -46.36 -20.33
C ARG A 181 8.74 -47.36 -20.32
N ASP A 182 7.55 -46.93 -19.92
CA ASP A 182 6.37 -47.78 -19.86
C ASP A 182 5.90 -48.19 -21.26
N ILE A 183 5.84 -47.26 -22.22
CA ILE A 183 5.54 -47.56 -23.63
C ILE A 183 6.55 -48.56 -24.20
N ASN A 184 7.85 -48.37 -23.96
CA ASN A 184 8.86 -49.32 -24.43
C ASN A 184 8.74 -50.69 -23.75
N ARG A 185 8.29 -50.75 -22.49
CA ARG A 185 7.98 -52.00 -21.79
C ARG A 185 6.74 -52.71 -22.34
N TYR A 186 5.73 -51.97 -22.81
CA TYR A 186 4.53 -52.55 -23.42
C TYR A 186 4.72 -52.90 -24.90
N ASN A 187 5.52 -52.12 -25.63
CA ASN A 187 5.78 -52.32 -27.07
C ASN A 187 6.95 -53.28 -27.33
N ARG A 188 7.71 -53.70 -26.32
CA ARG A 188 8.60 -54.85 -26.50
C ARG A 188 7.72 -56.06 -26.82
N VAL A 189 7.99 -56.72 -27.94
CA VAL A 189 7.37 -57.99 -28.25
C VAL A 189 7.86 -58.96 -27.19
N LEU A 190 7.03 -59.24 -26.19
CA LEU A 190 7.27 -60.29 -25.20
C LEU A 190 7.61 -61.57 -25.97
N THR A 191 8.76 -62.18 -25.67
CA THR A 191 9.03 -63.54 -26.12
C THR A 191 7.92 -64.45 -25.61
N ASP A 192 7.61 -65.51 -26.35
CA ASP A 192 6.47 -66.35 -26.00
C ASP A 192 6.61 -67.01 -24.61
N GLU A 193 7.85 -67.12 -24.10
CA GLU A 193 8.18 -67.51 -22.71
C GLU A 193 7.75 -66.44 -21.68
N GLU A 194 8.02 -65.15 -21.91
CA GLU A 194 7.62 -64.08 -20.98
C GLU A 194 6.10 -63.81 -21.00
N LYS A 195 5.42 -64.04 -22.14
CA LYS A 195 3.93 -64.00 -22.19
C LYS A 195 3.29 -65.11 -21.37
N GLN A 196 3.97 -66.24 -21.26
CA GLN A 196 3.53 -67.38 -20.48
C GLN A 196 3.70 -67.08 -18.98
N GLU A 197 4.83 -66.48 -18.58
CA GLU A 197 5.07 -66.03 -17.20
C GLU A 197 4.08 -64.93 -16.75
N GLU A 198 3.81 -63.90 -17.56
CA GLU A 198 2.83 -62.85 -17.20
C GLU A 198 1.38 -63.40 -17.10
N ARG A 199 1.06 -64.47 -17.85
CA ARG A 199 -0.22 -65.19 -17.70
C ARG A 199 -0.30 -66.00 -16.42
N GLU A 200 0.83 -66.47 -15.91
CA GLU A 200 0.92 -67.28 -14.70
C GLU A 200 0.92 -66.41 -13.43
N GLU A 201 1.32 -65.14 -13.50
CA GLU A 201 1.39 -64.23 -12.33
C GLU A 201 0.09 -63.45 -11.99
N SER A 202 -0.98 -63.52 -12.79
CA SER A 202 -2.25 -62.81 -12.50
C SER A 202 -3.26 -63.66 -11.70
N GLY A 203 -3.00 -63.78 -10.39
CA GLY A 203 -3.68 -64.71 -9.48
C GLY A 203 -5.21 -64.59 -9.35
N TRP A 204 -5.83 -63.41 -9.47
CA TRP A 204 -7.28 -63.30 -9.26
C TRP A 204 -8.13 -63.92 -10.37
N LYS A 205 -7.58 -64.08 -11.58
CA LYS A 205 -8.30 -64.66 -12.72
C LYS A 205 -8.25 -66.19 -12.74
N LEU A 206 -7.21 -66.77 -12.13
CA LEU A 206 -7.04 -68.23 -11.94
C LEU A 206 -7.94 -68.79 -10.83
N VAL A 207 -8.27 -67.98 -9.83
CA VAL A 207 -9.09 -68.38 -8.67
C VAL A 207 -10.58 -68.54 -9.05
N HIS A 208 -11.07 -67.85 -10.09
CA HIS A 208 -12.49 -67.95 -10.50
C HIS A 208 -12.91 -69.38 -10.87
N THR A 209 -11.97 -70.21 -11.36
CA THR A 209 -12.20 -71.60 -11.76
C THR A 209 -12.23 -72.59 -10.60
N ASP A 210 -11.85 -72.18 -9.38
CA ASP A 210 -11.77 -73.07 -8.22
C ASP A 210 -13.03 -73.03 -7.33
N VAL A 211 -13.95 -72.09 -7.60
CA VAL A 211 -15.24 -71.95 -6.89
C VAL A 211 -16.19 -73.14 -7.10
N PHE A 212 -15.95 -73.98 -8.11
CA PHE A 212 -16.81 -75.12 -8.45
C PHE A 212 -16.21 -76.50 -8.21
N ARG A 213 -15.06 -76.61 -7.52
CA ARG A 213 -14.57 -77.93 -7.10
C ARG A 213 -15.32 -78.39 -5.84
N PRO A 214 -15.99 -79.56 -5.86
CA PRO A 214 -16.53 -80.15 -4.63
C PRO A 214 -15.37 -80.55 -3.68
N PRO A 215 -15.60 -80.51 -2.36
CA PRO A 215 -14.60 -80.80 -1.34
C PRO A 215 -14.11 -82.26 -1.37
#